data_AF-A0AAE2ZRS5-F1
#
_entry.id   AF-A0AAE2ZRS5-F1
#
_cell.length_a   1.000
_cell.length_b   1.000
_cell.length_c   1.000
_cell.angle_alpha   90.00
_cell.angle_beta   90.00
_cell.angle_gamma   90.00
#
_symmetry.space_group_name_H-M   'P 1'
#
loop_
_entity.id
_entity.type
_entity.pdbx_description
1 polymer ?
#
loop_
_entity_poly.entity_id
_entity_poly.type
_entity_poly.pdbx_seq_one_letter_code
_entity_poly.pdbx_strand_id
1 'polypeptide(L)'
;MPPRPTAAETVFDIFQRIVAFYCLGAGLWYWSLLIGVYGGGAWRFDVLPSHWKAAVAILAVLWPVAGIGLWMLVSWGPVVWIVAAAAESLMYGGFSSLYGNYWYLLAIHCVVAATYVILRLIIYFNPRGEMGGSNI
;
A
#
# COMPACT_ATOMS: atom_id res chain seq x y z
N MET A 1 -27.90 -11.57 -14.86
CA MET A 1 -27.48 -11.08 -13.53
C MET A 1 -26.04 -11.51 -13.33
N PRO A 2 -25.08 -10.60 -13.02
CA PRO A 2 -23.73 -11.04 -12.71
C PRO A 2 -23.74 -11.98 -11.48
N PRO A 3 -22.85 -12.99 -11.41
CA PRO A 3 -22.76 -13.88 -10.26
C PRO A 3 -22.51 -13.11 -8.97
N ARG A 4 -23.04 -13.59 -7.84
CA ARG A 4 -22.73 -13.00 -6.52
C ARG A 4 -21.25 -13.22 -6.21
N PRO A 5 -20.55 -12.20 -5.66
CA PRO A 5 -19.17 -12.37 -5.23
C PRO A 5 -19.10 -13.41 -4.10
N THR A 6 -18.02 -14.20 -4.12
CA THR A 6 -17.67 -15.14 -3.06
C THR A 6 -17.26 -14.38 -1.78
N ALA A 7 -17.27 -15.09 -0.65
CA ALA A 7 -16.77 -14.53 0.60
C ALA A 7 -15.30 -14.04 0.48
N ALA A 8 -14.45 -14.78 -0.23
CA ALA A 8 -13.05 -14.42 -0.45
C ALA A 8 -12.89 -13.15 -1.31
N GLU A 9 -13.67 -13.01 -2.39
CA GLU A 9 -13.70 -11.78 -3.20
C GLU A 9 -14.19 -10.58 -2.36
N THR A 10 -15.21 -10.76 -1.53
CA THR A 10 -15.74 -9.69 -0.65
C THR A 10 -14.70 -9.27 0.39
N VAL A 11 -14.02 -10.22 1.02
CA VAL A 11 -12.92 -9.95 1.97
C VAL A 11 -11.76 -9.24 1.28
N PHE A 12 -11.43 -9.64 0.04
CA PHE A 12 -10.37 -9.01 -0.73
C PHE A 12 -10.69 -7.55 -1.09
N ASP A 13 -11.93 -7.24 -1.47
CA ASP A 13 -12.37 -5.86 -1.73
C ASP A 13 -12.31 -5.00 -0.46
N ILE A 14 -12.75 -5.52 0.68
CA ILE A 14 -12.66 -4.83 1.98
C ILE A 14 -11.19 -4.59 2.36
N PHE A 15 -10.35 -5.61 2.18
CA PHE A 15 -8.90 -5.50 2.41
C PHE A 15 -8.29 -4.37 1.57
N GLN A 16 -8.60 -4.30 0.28
CA GLN A 16 -8.12 -3.20 -0.56
C GLN A 16 -8.57 -1.82 -0.08
N ARG A 17 -9.82 -1.69 0.41
CA ARG A 17 -10.32 -0.42 0.98
C ARG A 17 -9.57 -0.01 2.26
N ILE A 18 -9.27 -0.96 3.13
CA ILE A 18 -8.48 -0.72 4.34
C ILE A 18 -7.08 -0.24 3.97
N VAL A 19 -6.42 -0.94 3.04
CA VAL A 19 -5.08 -0.55 2.57
C VAL A 19 -5.12 0.80 1.85
N ALA A 20 -6.19 1.10 1.12
CA ALA A 20 -6.39 2.40 0.48
C ALA A 20 -6.39 3.55 1.51
N PHE A 21 -7.12 3.40 2.62
CA PHE A 21 -7.10 4.40 3.69
C PHE A 21 -5.72 4.56 4.32
N TYR A 22 -5.01 3.46 4.56
CA TYR A 22 -3.62 3.51 5.01
C TYR A 22 -2.74 4.32 4.03
N CYS A 23 -2.85 4.08 2.73
CA CYS A 23 -2.07 4.79 1.71
C CYS A 23 -2.42 6.28 1.65
N LEU A 24 -3.70 6.63 1.73
CA LEU A 24 -4.13 8.04 1.78
C LEU A 24 -3.60 8.73 3.04
N GLY A 25 -3.65 8.05 4.19
CA GLY A 25 -3.06 8.53 5.44
C GLY A 25 -1.55 8.73 5.36
N ALA A 26 -0.83 7.79 4.75
CA ALA A 26 0.61 7.91 4.50
C ALA A 26 0.91 9.09 3.56
N GLY A 27 0.12 9.28 2.51
CA GLY A 27 0.23 10.45 1.62
C GLY A 27 0.05 11.77 2.37
N LEU A 28 -0.97 11.87 3.22
CA LEU A 28 -1.20 13.04 4.08
C LEU A 28 -0.02 13.28 5.04
N TRP A 29 0.55 12.20 5.59
CA TRP A 29 1.74 12.30 6.42
C TRP A 29 2.92 12.92 5.65
N TYR A 30 3.25 12.40 4.47
CA TYR A 30 4.33 12.97 3.64
C TYR A 30 4.04 14.40 3.17
N TRP A 31 2.79 14.74 2.86
CA TRP A 31 2.41 16.14 2.58
C TRP A 31 2.63 17.04 3.79
N SER A 32 2.29 16.59 5.00
CA SER A 32 2.50 17.37 6.23
C SER A 32 3.97 17.70 6.47
N LEU A 33 4.89 16.82 6.06
CA LEU A 33 6.33 17.09 6.05
C LEU A 33 6.65 18.19 5.04
N LEU A 34 6.26 18.00 3.76
CA LEU A 34 6.59 18.91 2.66
C LEU A 34 6.15 20.35 2.92
N ILE A 35 4.95 20.56 3.47
CA ILE A 35 4.41 21.90 3.76
C ILE A 35 4.92 22.48 5.09
N GLY A 36 5.73 21.73 5.84
CA GLY A 36 6.35 22.20 7.08
C GLY A 36 5.43 22.25 8.30
N VAL A 37 4.28 21.54 8.26
CA VAL A 37 3.40 21.43 9.43
C VAL A 37 4.09 20.66 10.56
N TYR A 38 4.90 19.67 10.23
CA TYR A 38 5.64 18.87 11.19
C TYR A 38 6.97 19.52 11.63
N GLY A 39 7.32 19.34 12.90
CA GLY A 39 8.64 19.71 13.45
C GLY A 39 8.99 21.20 13.33
N GLY A 40 8.00 22.10 13.44
CA GLY A 40 8.23 23.55 13.36
C GLY A 40 8.76 24.02 11.99
N GLY A 41 8.47 23.26 10.93
CA GLY A 41 8.95 23.57 9.58
C GLY A 41 10.37 23.09 9.29
N ALA A 42 11.00 22.30 10.17
CA ALA A 42 12.31 21.69 9.92
C ALA A 42 12.27 20.59 8.84
N TRP A 43 11.07 20.10 8.50
CA TRP A 43 10.85 19.05 7.51
C TRP A 43 10.29 19.58 6.17
N ARG A 44 10.14 20.91 6.03
CA ARG A 44 9.65 21.52 4.80
C ARG A 44 10.56 21.20 3.62
N PHE A 45 9.99 21.15 2.42
CA PHE A 45 10.72 20.69 1.24
C PHE A 45 12.05 21.42 1.00
N ASP A 46 12.11 22.75 1.14
CA ASP A 46 13.29 23.56 0.83
C ASP A 46 14.48 23.31 1.77
N VAL A 47 14.24 22.97 3.04
CA VAL A 47 15.30 22.76 4.04
C VAL A 47 15.77 21.31 4.15
N LEU A 48 15.02 20.36 3.57
CA LEU A 48 15.39 18.95 3.61
C LEU A 48 16.73 18.69 2.90
N PRO A 49 17.55 17.75 3.41
CA PRO A 49 18.68 17.19 2.67
C PRO A 49 18.24 16.62 1.32
N SER A 50 19.12 16.64 0.32
CA SER A 50 18.81 16.22 -1.05
C SER A 50 18.21 14.80 -1.16
N HIS A 51 18.72 13.85 -0.38
CA HIS A 51 18.22 12.48 -0.35
C HIS A 51 16.78 12.40 0.21
N TRP A 52 16.47 13.15 1.27
CA TRP A 52 15.11 13.26 1.81
C TRP A 52 14.16 13.99 0.85
N LYS A 53 14.60 15.03 0.15
CA LYS A 53 13.79 15.75 -0.84
C LYS A 53 13.22 14.81 -1.90
N ALA A 54 14.09 14.00 -2.51
CA ALA A 54 13.67 13.04 -3.54
C ALA A 54 12.70 12.00 -2.98
N ALA A 55 13.06 11.39 -1.84
CA ALA A 55 12.25 10.35 -1.20
C ALA A 55 10.84 10.84 -0.83
N VAL A 56 10.74 11.94 -0.08
CA VAL A 56 9.47 12.50 0.41
C VAL A 56 8.61 12.96 -0.76
N ALA A 57 9.19 13.62 -1.78
CA ALA A 57 8.41 14.08 -2.94
C ALA A 57 7.84 12.90 -3.75
N ILE A 58 8.61 11.83 -3.93
CA ILE A 58 8.14 10.63 -4.64
C ILE A 58 7.04 9.94 -3.83
N LEU A 59 7.27 9.67 -2.54
CA LEU A 59 6.30 8.98 -1.69
C LEU A 59 5.01 9.78 -1.46
N ALA A 60 5.11 11.12 -1.40
CA ALA A 60 3.97 12.03 -1.36
C ALA A 60 3.03 11.91 -2.57
N VAL A 61 3.50 11.38 -3.70
CA VAL A 61 2.68 11.10 -4.89
C VAL A 61 2.28 9.63 -4.93
N LEU A 62 3.23 8.71 -4.72
CA LEU A 62 2.96 7.28 -4.85
C LEU A 62 1.90 6.78 -3.88
N TRP A 63 1.93 7.23 -2.62
CA TRP A 63 0.97 6.78 -1.60
C TRP A 63 -0.48 7.18 -1.93
N PRO A 64 -0.82 8.45 -2.24
CA PRO A 64 -2.17 8.80 -2.67
C PRO A 64 -2.61 8.07 -3.94
N VAL A 65 -1.72 7.94 -4.93
CA VAL A 65 -2.03 7.24 -6.19
C VAL A 65 -2.37 5.78 -5.90
N ALA A 66 -1.52 5.05 -5.17
CA ALA A 66 -1.80 3.69 -4.72
C ALA A 66 -3.14 3.59 -3.97
N GLY A 67 -3.41 4.54 -3.05
CA GLY A 67 -4.66 4.60 -2.29
C GLY A 67 -5.89 4.71 -3.18
N ILE A 68 -5.88 5.62 -4.15
CA ILE A 68 -7.00 5.78 -5.10
C ILE A 68 -7.15 4.54 -5.98
N GLY A 69 -6.05 3.94 -6.44
CA GLY A 69 -6.11 2.73 -7.25
C GLY A 69 -6.72 1.54 -6.51
N LEU A 70 -6.33 1.35 -5.25
CA LEU A 70 -6.88 0.32 -4.37
C LEU A 70 -8.34 0.59 -4.01
N TRP A 71 -8.73 1.86 -3.81
CA TRP A 71 -10.12 2.22 -3.51
C TRP A 71 -11.08 1.90 -4.66
N MET A 72 -10.64 2.17 -5.89
CA MET A 72 -11.42 1.92 -7.11
C MET A 72 -11.30 0.47 -7.61
N LEU A 73 -10.54 -0.39 -6.89
CA LEU A 73 -10.29 -1.80 -7.25
C LEU A 73 -9.69 -1.96 -8.67
N VAL A 74 -8.90 -0.98 -9.12
CA VAL A 74 -8.24 -1.01 -10.44
C VAL A 74 -6.90 -1.74 -10.36
N SER A 75 -6.55 -2.47 -11.42
CA SER A 75 -5.40 -3.37 -11.44
C SER A 75 -4.04 -2.69 -11.20
N TRP A 76 -3.93 -1.38 -11.49
CA TRP A 76 -2.70 -0.63 -11.25
C TRP A 76 -2.49 -0.26 -9.77
N GLY A 77 -3.52 -0.26 -8.93
CA GLY A 77 -3.43 0.10 -7.50
C GLY A 77 -2.38 -0.72 -6.73
N PRO A 78 -2.46 -2.06 -6.76
CA PRO A 78 -1.45 -2.93 -6.15
C PRO A 78 -0.04 -2.74 -6.72
N VAL A 79 0.08 -2.45 -8.03
CA VAL A 79 1.37 -2.21 -8.66
C VAL A 79 2.03 -0.94 -8.11
N VAL A 80 1.29 0.16 -8.04
CA VAL A 80 1.80 1.41 -7.46
C VAL A 80 2.09 1.25 -5.96
N TRP A 81 1.26 0.49 -5.25
CA TRP A 81 1.51 0.14 -3.85
C TRP A 81 2.86 -0.57 -3.67
N ILE A 82 3.18 -1.57 -4.52
CA ILE A 82 4.45 -2.29 -4.48
C ILE A 82 5.62 -1.33 -4.70
N VAL A 83 5.51 -0.41 -5.67
CA VAL A 83 6.57 0.59 -5.94
C VAL A 83 6.77 1.50 -4.72
N ALA A 84 5.69 1.98 -4.10
CA ALA A 84 5.75 2.82 -2.91
C ALA A 84 6.37 2.08 -1.71
N ALA A 85 5.86 0.88 -1.42
CA ALA A 85 6.32 0.04 -0.33
C ALA A 85 7.78 -0.39 -0.51
N ALA A 86 8.22 -0.68 -1.74
CA ALA A 86 9.60 -1.01 -2.05
C ALA A 86 10.53 0.20 -1.82
N ALA A 87 10.14 1.39 -2.30
CA ALA A 87 10.91 2.62 -2.08
C ALA A 87 11.05 2.92 -0.58
N GLU A 88 9.96 2.84 0.18
CA GLU A 88 9.98 3.08 1.63
C GLU A 88 10.75 1.99 2.41
N SER A 89 10.64 0.73 1.98
CA SER A 89 11.43 -0.37 2.57
C SER A 89 12.93 -0.24 2.28
N LEU A 90 13.30 0.24 1.09
CA LEU A 90 14.68 0.56 0.77
C LEU A 90 15.22 1.69 1.64
N MET A 91 14.42 2.74 1.89
CA MET A 91 14.82 3.84 2.79
C MET A 91 15.12 3.32 4.20
N TYR A 92 14.14 2.68 4.84
CA TYR A 92 14.23 2.36 6.27
C TYR A 92 14.92 1.03 6.58
N GLY A 93 15.07 0.14 5.59
CA GLY A 93 15.82 -1.11 5.71
C GLY A 93 17.21 -1.01 5.08
N GLY A 94 17.26 -0.80 3.77
CA GLY A 94 18.51 -0.84 2.99
C GLY A 94 19.44 0.35 3.24
N PHE A 95 18.88 1.54 3.38
CA PHE A 95 19.61 2.80 3.61
C PHE A 95 19.31 3.40 4.99
N SER A 96 19.11 2.53 6.00
CA SER A 96 18.72 2.94 7.36
C SER A 96 19.71 3.91 8.03
N SER A 97 20.98 3.92 7.63
CA SER A 97 21.97 4.91 8.08
C SER A 97 21.69 6.34 7.58
N LEU A 98 20.96 6.50 6.47
CA LEU A 98 20.58 7.79 5.88
C LEU A 98 19.17 8.23 6.30
N TYR A 99 18.23 7.28 6.39
CA TYR A 99 16.81 7.58 6.62
C TYR A 99 16.30 7.23 8.01
N GLY A 100 17.14 6.63 8.86
CA GLY A 100 16.72 6.09 10.15
C GLY A 100 16.12 4.69 10.02
N ASN A 101 15.90 4.06 11.18
CA ASN A 101 15.40 2.69 11.27
C ASN A 101 13.96 2.66 11.77
N TYR A 102 13.04 2.27 10.89
CA TYR A 102 11.60 2.18 11.16
C TYR A 102 11.08 0.78 10.81
N TRP A 103 11.58 -0.23 11.52
CA TRP A 103 11.25 -1.65 11.30
C TRP A 103 9.75 -1.96 11.31
N TYR A 104 8.95 -1.18 12.04
CA TYR A 104 7.50 -1.38 12.08
C TYR A 104 6.81 -1.10 10.73
N LEU A 105 7.33 -0.16 9.92
CA LEU A 105 6.81 0.09 8.58
C LEU A 105 7.10 -1.07 7.63
N LEU A 106 8.30 -1.65 7.73
CA LEU A 106 8.67 -2.86 6.99
C LEU A 106 7.75 -4.02 7.36
N ALA A 107 7.46 -4.20 8.66
CA ALA A 107 6.53 -5.23 9.12
C ALA A 107 5.12 -5.03 8.54
N ILE A 108 4.62 -3.79 8.49
CA ILE A 108 3.33 -3.46 7.86
C ILE A 108 3.33 -3.83 6.37
N HIS A 109 4.37 -3.45 5.62
CA HIS A 109 4.49 -3.83 4.21
C HIS A 109 4.48 -5.35 4.02
N CYS A 110 5.23 -6.09 4.83
CA CYS A 110 5.25 -7.55 4.77
C CYS A 110 3.87 -8.15 5.04
N VAL A 111 3.15 -7.66 6.06
CA VAL A 111 1.80 -8.12 6.38
C VAL A 111 0.84 -7.83 5.23
N VAL A 112 0.81 -6.61 4.71
CA VAL A 112 -0.07 -6.23 3.58
C VAL A 112 0.24 -7.06 2.34
N ALA A 113 1.52 -7.23 1.98
CA ALA A 113 1.92 -8.03 0.83
C ALA A 113 1.55 -9.51 1.01
N ALA A 114 1.79 -10.09 2.19
CA ALA A 114 1.43 -11.46 2.50
C ALA A 114 -0.08 -11.68 2.44
N THR A 115 -0.88 -10.81 3.07
CA THR A 115 -2.35 -10.87 3.01
C THR A 115 -2.86 -10.75 1.58
N TYR A 116 -2.31 -9.83 0.79
CA TYR A 116 -2.66 -9.67 -0.62
C TYR A 116 -2.40 -10.97 -1.40
N VAL A 117 -1.20 -11.54 -1.28
CA VAL A 117 -0.83 -12.78 -1.99
C VAL A 117 -1.71 -13.94 -1.56
N ILE A 118 -1.93 -14.13 -0.25
CA ILE A 118 -2.78 -15.21 0.27
C ILE A 118 -4.20 -15.10 -0.28
N LEU A 119 -4.83 -13.92 -0.20
CA LEU A 119 -6.18 -13.72 -0.73
C LEU A 119 -6.25 -13.92 -2.24
N ARG A 120 -5.24 -13.46 -3.00
CA ARG A 120 -5.17 -13.68 -4.45
C ARG A 120 -5.02 -15.15 -4.80
N LEU A 121 -4.21 -15.91 -4.07
CA LEU A 121 -4.06 -17.35 -4.27
C LEU A 121 -5.38 -18.08 -3.94
N ILE A 122 -6.04 -17.72 -2.84
CA ILE A 122 -7.35 -18.28 -2.48
C ILE A 122 -8.37 -18.04 -3.60
N ILE A 123 -8.44 -16.82 -4.15
CA ILE A 123 -9.37 -16.50 -5.24
C ILE A 123 -9.00 -17.25 -6.52
N TYR A 124 -7.70 -17.34 -6.84
CA TYR A 124 -7.22 -18.04 -8.04
C TYR A 124 -7.50 -19.55 -8.00
N PHE A 125 -7.26 -20.20 -6.85
CA PHE A 125 -7.51 -21.63 -6.65
C PHE A 125 -8.97 -21.97 -6.31
N ASN A 126 -9.84 -20.96 -6.19
CA ASN A 126 -11.29 -21.14 -6.16
C ASN A 126 -11.94 -20.50 -7.40
N PRO A 127 -11.78 -21.06 -8.62
CA PRO A 127 -12.32 -20.49 -9.86
C PRO A 127 -13.85 -20.34 -9.94
N ARG A 128 -14.58 -20.59 -8.83
CA ARG A 128 -16.01 -20.91 -8.69
C ARG A 128 -16.23 -22.41 -8.90
N GLY A 129 -16.98 -23.07 -8.02
CA GLY A 129 -17.21 -24.53 -8.07
C GLY A 129 -17.85 -25.02 -9.37
N GLU A 130 -17.03 -25.29 -10.39
CA GLU A 130 -17.40 -26.10 -11.54
C GLU A 130 -17.45 -27.58 -11.10
N MET A 131 -18.65 -28.16 -11.18
CA MET A 131 -18.95 -29.60 -11.35
C MET A 131 -18.95 -30.53 -10.12
N GLY A 132 -20.09 -30.63 -9.41
CA GLY A 132 -20.43 -31.82 -8.60
C GLY A 132 -21.44 -31.55 -7.47
N GLY A 133 -22.73 -31.86 -7.58
CA GLY A 133 -23.28 -32.83 -8.50
C GLY A 133 -22.65 -34.22 -8.32
N SER A 134 -22.21 -34.59 -7.12
CA SER A 134 -22.01 -36.00 -6.79
C SER A 134 -22.37 -36.25 -5.34
N ASN A 135 -23.50 -36.97 -5.21
CA ASN A 135 -24.03 -37.64 -4.03
C ASN A 135 -25.27 -36.97 -3.43
N ILE A 136 -26.40 -37.59 -3.82
CA ILE A 136 -27.69 -37.78 -3.15
C ILE A 136 -28.58 -36.55 -2.93
#